data_AF-A0A235BT22-F1
#
_entry.id   AF-A0A235BT22-F1
#
_cell.length_a   1.000
_cell.length_b   1.000
_cell.length_c   1.000
_cell.angle_alpha   90.00
_cell.angle_beta   90.00
_cell.angle_gamma   90.00
#
_symmetry.space_group_name_H-M   'P 1'
#
loop_
_entity.id
_entity.type
_entity.pdbx_description
1 polymer ?
#
loop_
_entity_poly.entity_id
_entity_poly.type
_entity_poly.pdbx_seq_one_letter_code
_entity_poly.pdbx_strand_id
1 'polypeptide(L)'
;MNSGNLIRKSIEVIKNLSEFSGSLPGDFISKNTESLLILNDGWADNILLLIETLYEMGHKEMTFIGGGTGSLTNIAQPSLFTRDDFFAGGAIIAAVEDYISVGVNHGWQSIHGPVVASEVSGRLLKSINWEPTFEYYRGVVEKDTGIKLTADNFLEVAESHPLGMLKYDDEVILRVPIRVDAENNIFLSSEIPENSMLMIMKGGTGEIGGGSRRGGGAGKNCL
;
A
#
# COMPACT_ATOMS: atom_id res chain seq x y z
N MET A 1 -5.19 -37.96 -14.09
CA MET A 1 -5.94 -36.96 -13.31
C MET A 1 -5.65 -35.59 -13.91
N ASN A 2 -6.70 -34.84 -14.25
CA ASN A 2 -6.64 -33.59 -15.00
C ASN A 2 -6.17 -32.45 -14.08
N SER A 3 -4.87 -32.15 -14.08
CA SER A 3 -4.26 -31.03 -13.34
C SER A 3 -4.63 -29.64 -13.88
N GLY A 4 -5.34 -29.57 -15.01
CA GLY A 4 -5.76 -28.32 -15.65
C GLY A 4 -7.00 -27.64 -15.05
N ASN A 5 -7.77 -28.32 -14.18
CA ASN A 5 -9.05 -27.78 -13.68
C ASN A 5 -9.03 -27.32 -12.21
N LEU A 6 -7.94 -27.62 -11.48
CA LEU A 6 -7.78 -27.21 -10.07
C LEU A 6 -7.32 -25.75 -9.93
N ILE A 7 -6.52 -25.25 -10.87
CA ILE A 7 -5.96 -23.88 -10.81
C ILE A 7 -7.03 -22.80 -11.04
N ARG A 8 -8.14 -23.12 -11.70
CA ARG A 8 -9.15 -22.12 -12.08
C ARG A 8 -10.06 -21.69 -10.92
N LYS A 9 -10.13 -22.47 -9.84
CA LYS A 9 -10.93 -22.14 -8.65
C LYS A 9 -10.17 -21.33 -7.59
N SER A 10 -8.85 -21.28 -7.71
CA SER A 10 -7.98 -20.64 -6.73
C SER A 10 -7.56 -19.24 -7.14
N ILE A 11 -8.00 -18.70 -8.29
CA ILE A 11 -7.62 -17.36 -8.76
C ILE A 11 -8.85 -16.62 -9.28
N GLU A 12 -9.12 -15.45 -8.71
CA GLU A 12 -10.11 -14.49 -9.17
C GLU A 12 -9.45 -13.26 -9.77
N VAL A 13 -10.05 -12.76 -10.85
CA VAL A 13 -9.54 -11.60 -11.59
C VAL A 13 -10.64 -10.57 -11.72
N ILE A 14 -10.46 -9.43 -11.06
CA ILE A 14 -11.33 -8.27 -11.18
C ILE A 14 -10.68 -7.32 -12.18
N LYS A 15 -11.31 -7.10 -13.34
CA LYS A 15 -10.75 -6.24 -14.40
C LYS A 15 -10.89 -4.75 -14.12
N ASN A 16 -11.92 -4.37 -13.38
CA ASN A 16 -12.21 -2.98 -13.05
C ASN A 16 -12.71 -2.88 -11.61
N LEU A 17 -11.86 -2.39 -10.70
CA LEU A 17 -12.21 -2.23 -9.30
C LEU A 17 -13.21 -1.09 -9.06
N SER A 18 -13.22 -0.05 -9.91
CA SER A 18 -14.20 1.04 -9.80
C SER A 18 -15.64 0.55 -9.98
N GLU A 19 -15.84 -0.59 -10.66
CA GLU A 19 -17.14 -1.25 -10.85
C GLU A 19 -17.37 -2.42 -9.87
N PHE A 20 -16.40 -2.72 -8.99
CA PHE A 20 -16.54 -3.81 -8.04
C PHE A 20 -17.64 -3.54 -7.03
N SER A 21 -18.60 -4.47 -6.93
CA SER A 21 -19.81 -4.31 -6.13
C SER A 21 -19.78 -5.06 -4.78
N GLY A 22 -18.61 -5.49 -4.31
CA GLY A 22 -18.49 -6.21 -3.04
C GLY A 22 -18.94 -7.67 -3.10
N SER A 23 -18.79 -8.34 -4.25
CA SER A 23 -19.19 -9.75 -4.40
C SER A 23 -18.18 -10.55 -5.20
N LEU A 24 -17.79 -11.70 -4.66
CA LEU A 24 -16.98 -12.72 -5.30
C LEU A 24 -17.71 -14.07 -5.27
N PRO A 25 -17.34 -15.05 -6.10
CA PRO A 25 -17.91 -16.39 -6.05
C PRO A 25 -17.83 -16.99 -4.64
N GLY A 26 -18.95 -17.47 -4.11
CA GLY A 26 -19.02 -17.95 -2.72
C GLY A 26 -18.16 -19.19 -2.43
N ASP A 27 -17.71 -19.91 -3.45
CA ASP A 27 -16.79 -21.04 -3.33
C ASP A 27 -15.32 -20.69 -3.64
N PHE A 28 -15.01 -19.40 -3.83
CA PHE A 28 -13.64 -18.93 -4.10
C PHE A 28 -12.69 -19.20 -2.91
N ILE A 29 -13.16 -18.86 -1.70
CA ILE A 29 -12.43 -19.17 -0.46
C ILE A 29 -12.98 -20.49 0.08
N SER A 30 -12.14 -21.51 0.10
CA SER A 30 -12.50 -22.82 0.63
C SER A 30 -12.21 -22.90 2.13
N LYS A 31 -12.70 -23.95 2.79
CA LYS A 31 -12.35 -24.24 4.21
C LYS A 31 -10.88 -24.55 4.43
N ASN A 32 -10.16 -24.96 3.40
CA ASN A 32 -8.73 -25.28 3.49
C ASN A 32 -7.85 -24.09 3.13
N THR A 33 -8.42 -22.95 2.71
CA THR A 33 -7.65 -21.80 2.27
C THR A 33 -7.03 -21.08 3.47
N GLU A 34 -5.73 -21.24 3.66
CA GLU A 34 -5.00 -20.58 4.76
C GLU A 34 -4.44 -19.21 4.38
N SER A 35 -4.30 -18.91 3.08
CA SER A 35 -3.72 -17.64 2.62
C SER A 35 -4.38 -17.06 1.37
N LEU A 36 -4.49 -15.73 1.32
CA LEU A 36 -4.85 -14.97 0.14
C LEU A 36 -3.66 -14.14 -0.34
N LEU A 37 -3.29 -14.29 -1.61
CA LEU A 37 -2.35 -13.41 -2.30
C LEU A 37 -3.12 -12.39 -3.15
N ILE A 38 -2.94 -11.11 -2.88
CA ILE A 38 -3.70 -10.02 -3.50
C ILE A 38 -2.73 -9.09 -4.25
N LEU A 39 -2.89 -8.98 -5.56
CA LEU A 39 -2.17 -8.01 -6.38
C LEU A 39 -3.18 -7.07 -7.03
N ASN A 40 -3.14 -5.79 -6.68
CA ASN A 40 -4.03 -4.79 -7.26
C ASN A 40 -3.24 -3.73 -8.04
N ASP A 41 -3.92 -3.03 -8.94
CA ASP A 41 -3.37 -1.79 -9.47
C ASP A 41 -3.36 -0.73 -8.35
N GLY A 42 -2.20 -0.16 -8.05
CA GLY A 42 -1.99 0.81 -6.97
C GLY A 42 -2.71 2.14 -7.18
N TRP A 43 -3.19 2.39 -8.39
CA TRP A 43 -4.02 3.56 -8.72
C TRP A 43 -5.51 3.26 -8.82
N ALA A 44 -5.92 2.00 -8.66
CA ALA A 44 -7.33 1.66 -8.65
C ALA A 44 -8.07 2.25 -7.45
N ASP A 45 -9.30 2.68 -7.69
CA ASP A 45 -10.24 3.03 -6.63
C ASP A 45 -10.84 1.75 -6.00
N ASN A 46 -11.57 1.91 -4.89
CA ASN A 46 -12.33 0.83 -4.23
C ASN A 46 -11.51 -0.39 -3.76
N ILE A 47 -10.19 -0.27 -3.62
CA ILE A 47 -9.36 -1.33 -3.01
C ILE A 47 -9.84 -1.68 -1.60
N LEU A 48 -10.28 -0.68 -0.82
CA LEU A 48 -10.81 -0.90 0.53
C LEU A 48 -12.04 -1.83 0.53
N LEU A 49 -12.99 -1.61 -0.39
CA LEU A 49 -14.17 -2.47 -0.52
C LEU A 49 -13.79 -3.91 -0.87
N LEU A 50 -12.79 -4.11 -1.74
CA LEU A 50 -12.26 -5.45 -2.03
C LEU A 50 -11.70 -6.11 -0.77
N ILE A 51 -10.86 -5.39 -0.03
CA ILE A 51 -10.24 -5.91 1.20
C ILE A 51 -11.31 -6.27 2.23
N GLU A 52 -12.29 -5.41 2.47
CA GLU A 52 -13.43 -5.67 3.34
C GLU A 52 -14.21 -6.92 2.91
N THR A 53 -14.51 -7.05 1.61
CA THR A 53 -15.21 -8.23 1.05
C THR A 53 -14.43 -9.52 1.32
N LEU A 54 -13.10 -9.52 1.11
CA LEU A 54 -12.26 -10.68 1.34
C LEU A 54 -12.15 -11.03 2.84
N TYR A 55 -12.13 -10.02 3.72
CA TYR A 55 -12.19 -10.23 5.17
C TYR A 55 -13.51 -10.86 5.61
N GLU A 56 -14.64 -10.40 5.06
CA GLU A 56 -15.97 -10.95 5.37
C GLU A 56 -16.15 -12.40 4.89
N MET A 57 -15.57 -12.74 3.73
CA MET A 57 -15.59 -14.11 3.20
C MET A 57 -14.60 -15.05 3.91
N GLY A 58 -13.56 -14.49 4.53
CA GLY A 58 -12.51 -15.23 5.21
C GLY A 58 -12.98 -15.96 6.48
N HIS A 59 -12.11 -16.81 7.01
CA HIS A 59 -12.27 -17.39 8.33
C HIS A 59 -11.14 -16.97 9.26
N LYS A 60 -11.36 -17.17 10.57
CA LYS A 60 -10.41 -16.79 11.61
C LYS A 60 -9.04 -17.41 11.31
N GLU A 61 -7.97 -16.61 11.41
CA GLU A 61 -6.54 -17.00 11.23
C GLU A 61 -6.04 -17.09 9.78
N MET A 62 -6.87 -16.80 8.78
CA MET A 62 -6.42 -16.70 7.39
C MET A 62 -5.45 -15.52 7.21
N THR A 63 -4.39 -15.74 6.43
CA THR A 63 -3.36 -14.73 6.19
C THR A 63 -3.59 -13.99 4.86
N PHE A 64 -3.44 -12.68 4.89
CA PHE A 64 -3.57 -11.81 3.73
C PHE A 64 -2.16 -11.28 3.40
N ILE A 65 -1.69 -11.54 2.18
CA ILE A 65 -0.43 -11.03 1.67
C ILE A 65 -0.67 -10.42 0.29
N GLY A 66 0.11 -9.41 -0.07
CA GLY A 66 -0.15 -8.74 -1.34
C GLY A 66 0.51 -7.39 -1.45
N GLY A 67 0.21 -6.69 -2.54
CA GLY A 67 0.67 -5.33 -2.76
C GLY A 67 0.15 -4.73 -4.06
N GLY A 68 0.22 -3.40 -4.13
CA GLY A 68 -0.12 -2.64 -5.33
C GLY A 68 1.00 -2.68 -6.39
N THR A 69 0.63 -2.76 -7.66
CA THR A 69 1.51 -2.60 -8.82
C THR A 69 1.06 -1.41 -9.66
N GLY A 70 1.96 -0.78 -10.40
CA GLY A 70 1.59 0.37 -11.22
C GLY A 70 2.78 1.23 -11.64
N SER A 71 2.53 2.14 -12.56
CA SER A 71 3.53 3.11 -13.02
C SER A 71 3.32 4.45 -12.31
N LEU A 72 4.42 5.02 -11.80
CA LEU A 72 4.41 6.35 -11.20
C LEU A 72 4.30 7.47 -12.25
N THR A 73 4.57 7.16 -13.53
CA THR A 73 4.61 8.14 -14.63
C THR A 73 3.46 7.99 -15.62
N ASN A 74 2.83 6.82 -15.68
CA ASN A 74 1.69 6.56 -16.55
C ASN A 74 0.63 5.75 -15.81
N ILE A 75 -0.28 6.44 -15.13
CA ILE A 75 -1.30 5.83 -14.27
C ILE A 75 -2.18 4.82 -15.04
N ALA A 76 -2.44 5.07 -16.33
CA ALA A 76 -3.26 4.18 -17.16
C ALA A 76 -2.49 2.98 -17.72
N GLN A 77 -1.18 2.85 -17.45
CA GLN A 77 -0.38 1.76 -17.96
C GLN A 77 -0.76 0.45 -17.27
N PRO A 78 -1.14 -0.59 -18.04
CA PRO A 78 -1.35 -1.92 -17.50
C PRO A 78 -0.14 -2.42 -16.70
N SER A 79 -0.43 -3.05 -15.58
CA SER A 79 0.58 -3.52 -14.62
C SER A 79 0.26 -4.91 -14.05
N LEU A 80 -0.94 -5.42 -14.32
CA LEU A 80 -1.41 -6.74 -13.94
C LEU A 80 -1.55 -7.62 -15.19
N PHE A 81 -0.97 -8.81 -15.15
CA PHE A 81 -1.04 -9.77 -16.25
C PHE A 81 -1.51 -11.14 -15.77
N THR A 82 -2.32 -11.80 -16.58
CA THR A 82 -2.63 -13.22 -16.50
C THR A 82 -2.03 -13.91 -17.72
N ARG A 83 -2.27 -15.22 -17.88
CA ARG A 83 -1.84 -15.94 -19.09
C ARG A 83 -2.40 -15.30 -20.37
N ASP A 84 -3.65 -14.82 -20.30
CA ASP A 84 -4.44 -14.48 -21.49
C ASP A 84 -4.70 -12.98 -21.62
N ASP A 85 -4.27 -12.16 -20.64
CA ASP A 85 -4.62 -10.74 -20.61
C ASP A 85 -3.59 -9.89 -19.85
N PHE A 86 -3.57 -8.58 -20.16
CA PHE A 86 -2.74 -7.56 -19.51
C PHE A 86 -3.55 -6.27 -19.35
N PHE A 87 -3.77 -5.84 -18.10
CA PHE A 87 -4.77 -4.84 -17.76
C PHE A 87 -4.32 -3.91 -16.61
N ALA A 88 -5.04 -2.79 -16.47
CA ALA A 88 -4.88 -1.77 -15.43
C ALA A 88 -6.19 -1.66 -14.63
N GLY A 89 -6.14 -1.00 -13.46
CA GLY A 89 -7.33 -0.64 -12.68
C GLY A 89 -8.06 -1.81 -12.01
N GLY A 90 -7.44 -2.99 -11.94
CA GLY A 90 -8.04 -4.22 -11.45
C GLY A 90 -7.30 -4.86 -10.28
N ALA A 91 -7.64 -6.11 -9.99
CA ALA A 91 -6.95 -6.96 -9.03
C ALA A 91 -6.91 -8.43 -9.48
N ILE A 92 -5.88 -9.14 -9.02
CA ILE A 92 -5.72 -10.58 -9.09
C ILE A 92 -5.65 -11.09 -7.65
N ILE A 93 -6.55 -11.99 -7.29
CA ILE A 93 -6.57 -12.62 -5.97
C ILE A 93 -6.34 -14.11 -6.14
N ALA A 94 -5.39 -14.69 -5.42
CA ALA A 94 -5.17 -16.13 -5.38
C ALA A 94 -5.44 -16.68 -3.97
N ALA A 95 -6.34 -17.66 -3.88
CA ALA A 95 -6.61 -18.45 -2.68
C ALA A 95 -5.67 -19.66 -2.63
N VAL A 96 -4.91 -19.78 -1.55
CA VAL A 96 -3.89 -20.81 -1.36
C VAL A 96 -4.21 -21.62 -0.10
N GLU A 97 -4.13 -22.94 -0.20
CA GLU A 97 -4.38 -23.84 0.95
C GLU A 97 -3.25 -23.83 1.98
N ASP A 98 -2.02 -23.52 1.57
CA ASP A 98 -0.87 -23.42 2.47
C ASP A 98 -0.81 -22.06 3.18
N TYR A 99 -0.44 -22.08 4.46
CA TYR A 99 -0.05 -20.89 5.21
C TYR A 99 1.21 -20.24 4.62
N ILE A 100 1.10 -18.97 4.24
CA ILE A 100 2.22 -18.14 3.78
C ILE A 100 2.38 -16.98 4.75
N SER A 101 3.60 -16.81 5.27
CA SER A 101 3.96 -15.61 6.03
C SER A 101 5.22 -14.95 5.47
N VAL A 102 5.24 -13.62 5.49
CA VAL A 102 6.37 -12.83 4.99
C VAL A 102 7.13 -12.25 6.17
N GLY A 103 8.21 -12.87 6.62
CA GLY A 103 9.06 -12.32 7.69
C GLY A 103 9.94 -11.17 7.18
N VAL A 104 9.43 -9.94 7.19
CA VAL A 104 10.23 -8.74 6.89
C VAL A 104 10.32 -7.83 8.11
N ASN A 105 11.55 -7.51 8.54
CA ASN A 105 11.78 -6.32 9.34
C ASN A 105 11.86 -5.17 8.34
N HIS A 106 10.94 -4.22 8.45
CA HIS A 106 10.72 -3.20 7.43
C HIS A 106 11.94 -2.25 7.29
N GLY A 107 12.93 -2.30 8.19
CA GLY A 107 14.17 -1.52 8.09
C GLY A 107 13.98 -0.02 8.33
N TRP A 108 12.73 0.46 8.28
CA TRP A 108 12.35 1.82 8.64
C TRP A 108 12.53 2.09 10.12
N GLN A 109 13.13 3.24 10.43
CA GLN A 109 13.29 3.75 11.78
C GLN A 109 12.55 5.07 11.90
N SER A 110 11.85 5.28 13.02
CA SER A 110 11.26 6.58 13.29
C SER A 110 12.34 7.62 13.54
N ILE A 111 12.28 8.74 12.84
CA ILE A 111 13.15 9.90 13.06
C ILE A 111 12.43 11.07 13.74
N HIS A 112 11.09 11.08 13.72
CA HIS A 112 10.28 12.12 14.35
C HIS A 112 8.85 11.64 14.64
N GLY A 113 8.25 12.16 15.70
CA GLY A 113 6.88 11.86 16.12
C GLY A 113 6.79 11.29 17.55
N PRO A 114 5.59 10.90 17.98
CA PRO A 114 4.35 10.89 17.19
C PRO A 114 3.76 12.28 16.94
N VAL A 115 3.03 12.40 15.83
CA VAL A 115 2.28 13.60 15.40
C VAL A 115 0.88 13.19 14.95
N VAL A 116 -0.04 14.14 14.84
CA VAL A 116 -1.45 13.89 14.46
C VAL A 116 -1.71 14.39 13.05
N ALA A 117 -2.30 13.56 12.19
CA ALA A 117 -2.88 13.96 10.91
C ALA A 117 -4.19 14.74 11.15
N SER A 118 -4.08 16.03 11.44
CA SER A 118 -5.18 16.84 11.98
C SER A 118 -6.23 17.27 10.94
N GLU A 119 -5.93 17.21 9.64
CA GLU A 119 -6.90 17.43 8.56
C GLU A 119 -6.51 16.61 7.32
N VAL A 120 -7.45 15.80 6.83
CA VAL A 120 -7.26 14.91 5.67
C VAL A 120 -8.49 14.97 4.75
N SER A 121 -8.26 14.92 3.44
CA SER A 121 -9.34 14.82 2.43
C SER A 121 -8.96 13.80 1.37
N GLY A 122 -9.54 12.59 1.44
CA GLY A 122 -9.14 11.46 0.61
C GLY A 122 -7.64 11.13 0.81
N ARG A 123 -6.85 11.18 -0.27
CA ARG A 123 -5.39 10.99 -0.22
C ARG A 123 -4.60 12.27 0.07
N LEU A 124 -5.25 13.42 0.26
CA LEU A 124 -4.59 14.67 0.59
C LEU A 124 -4.49 14.84 2.11
N LEU A 125 -3.27 14.76 2.63
CA LEU A 125 -2.95 15.22 3.97
C LEU A 125 -2.75 16.73 3.90
N LYS A 126 -3.50 17.50 4.71
CA LYS A 126 -3.50 18.97 4.67
C LYS A 126 -2.78 19.58 5.86
N SER A 127 -2.99 19.01 7.05
CA SER A 127 -2.31 19.48 8.26
C SER A 127 -1.76 18.35 9.13
N ILE A 128 -0.64 18.64 9.79
CA ILE A 128 -0.04 17.83 10.85
C ILE A 128 0.04 18.70 12.09
N ASN A 129 -0.50 18.25 13.23
CA ASN A 129 -0.57 19.03 14.47
C ASN A 129 -1.13 20.46 14.27
N TRP A 130 -2.15 20.60 13.41
CA TRP A 130 -2.78 21.86 13.01
C TRP A 130 -1.84 22.84 12.30
N GLU A 131 -0.70 22.37 11.80
CA GLU A 131 0.24 23.13 10.97
C GLU A 131 0.21 22.63 9.50
N PRO A 132 0.52 23.49 8.51
CA PRO A 132 0.61 23.09 7.11
C PRO A 132 1.52 21.87 6.91
N THR A 133 1.00 20.83 6.24
CA THR A 133 1.67 19.52 6.25
C THR A 133 3.02 19.53 5.57
N PHE A 134 3.18 20.26 4.46
CA PHE A 134 4.42 20.23 3.69
C PHE A 134 5.54 20.92 4.44
N GLU A 135 5.27 22.06 5.08
CA GLU A 135 6.20 22.80 5.91
C GLU A 135 6.65 21.97 7.11
N TYR A 136 5.70 21.30 7.79
CA TYR A 136 6.00 20.40 8.90
C TYR A 136 6.91 19.25 8.47
N TYR A 137 6.52 18.55 7.40
CA TYR A 137 7.26 17.41 6.86
C TYR A 137 8.65 17.82 6.33
N ARG A 138 8.71 18.91 5.57
CA ARG A 138 9.95 19.53 5.06
C ARG A 138 10.91 19.80 6.21
N GLY A 139 10.47 20.46 7.28
CA GLY A 139 11.35 20.81 8.40
C GLY A 139 12.05 19.60 9.04
N VAL A 140 11.37 18.46 9.09
CA VAL A 140 11.95 17.21 9.61
C VAL A 140 12.89 16.56 8.60
N VAL A 141 12.45 16.41 7.34
CA VAL A 141 13.22 15.70 6.31
C VAL A 141 14.47 16.49 5.89
N GLU A 142 14.39 17.81 5.75
CA GLU A 142 15.56 18.64 5.44
C GLU A 142 16.60 18.58 6.57
N LYS A 143 16.15 18.47 7.83
CA LYS A 143 17.04 18.34 8.99
C LYS A 143 17.76 16.99 9.01
N ASP A 144 17.09 15.90 8.62
CA ASP A 144 17.69 14.56 8.58
C ASP A 144 18.64 14.40 7.36
N THR A 145 18.25 14.91 6.20
CA THR A 145 18.95 14.67 4.93
C THR A 145 19.97 15.75 4.57
N GLY A 146 19.79 16.97 5.06
CA GLY A 146 20.52 18.16 4.59
C GLY A 146 20.14 18.61 3.17
N ILE A 147 19.16 17.95 2.54
CA ILE A 147 18.68 18.27 1.19
C ILE A 147 17.50 19.22 1.31
N LYS A 148 17.49 20.31 0.53
CA LYS A 148 16.32 21.20 0.44
C LYS A 148 15.18 20.52 -0.33
N LEU A 149 14.02 20.39 0.29
CA LEU A 149 12.85 19.74 -0.29
C LEU A 149 12.00 20.75 -1.05
N THR A 150 11.72 20.43 -2.31
CA THR A 150 10.95 21.21 -3.27
C THR A 150 9.89 20.32 -3.90
N ALA A 151 8.90 20.90 -4.58
CA ALA A 151 7.90 20.10 -5.29
C ALA A 151 8.55 19.19 -6.36
N ASP A 152 9.60 19.67 -7.02
CA ASP A 152 10.26 18.97 -8.14
C ASP A 152 11.04 17.73 -7.70
N ASN A 153 11.70 17.79 -6.54
CA ASN A 153 12.48 16.66 -5.99
C ASN A 153 11.74 15.90 -4.87
N PHE A 154 10.46 16.21 -4.63
CA PHE A 154 9.75 15.73 -3.45
C PHE A 154 9.76 14.20 -3.35
N LEU A 155 9.31 13.50 -4.40
CA LEU A 155 9.19 12.04 -4.40
C LEU A 155 10.54 11.34 -4.24
N GLU A 156 11.60 11.84 -4.90
CA GLU A 156 12.95 11.28 -4.84
C GLU A 156 13.51 11.25 -3.41
N VAL A 157 13.16 12.25 -2.60
CA VAL A 157 13.58 12.30 -1.19
C VAL A 157 12.57 11.59 -0.29
N ALA A 158 11.27 11.80 -0.54
CA ALA A 158 10.19 11.30 0.30
C ALA A 158 9.99 9.79 0.22
N GLU A 159 10.42 9.12 -0.87
CA GLU A 159 10.39 7.66 -0.97
C GLU A 159 11.25 6.98 0.12
N SER A 160 12.28 7.68 0.61
CA SER A 160 13.11 7.24 1.74
C SER A 160 12.66 7.78 3.09
N HIS A 161 11.55 8.53 3.13
CA HIS A 161 10.99 9.16 4.34
C HIS A 161 9.47 9.04 4.45
N PRO A 162 8.90 7.81 4.43
CA PRO A 162 7.45 7.62 4.49
C PRO A 162 6.88 8.04 5.85
N LEU A 163 5.57 8.26 5.87
CA LEU A 163 4.80 8.43 7.09
C LEU A 163 4.40 7.04 7.61
N GLY A 164 4.80 6.70 8.83
CA GLY A 164 4.37 5.51 9.54
C GLY A 164 3.12 5.80 10.36
N MET A 165 1.97 5.30 9.95
CA MET A 165 0.73 5.35 10.71
C MET A 165 0.73 4.27 11.79
N LEU A 166 0.67 4.71 13.05
CA LEU A 166 0.63 3.83 14.21
C LEU A 166 -0.73 3.15 14.34
N LYS A 167 -0.73 1.83 14.50
CA LYS A 167 -1.88 1.01 14.86
C LYS A 167 -1.72 0.46 16.28
N TYR A 168 -2.74 -0.26 16.75
CA TYR A 168 -2.65 -1.02 17.99
C TYR A 168 -1.53 -2.09 17.87
N ASP A 169 -0.94 -2.48 19.00
CA ASP A 169 0.17 -3.46 19.08
C ASP A 169 1.49 -3.06 18.38
N ASP A 170 1.82 -1.76 18.38
CA ASP A 170 3.07 -1.19 17.82
C ASP A 170 3.27 -1.45 16.31
N GLU A 171 2.20 -1.84 15.61
CA GLU A 171 2.23 -2.04 14.17
C GLU A 171 2.28 -0.68 13.45
N VAL A 172 3.19 -0.56 12.48
CA VAL A 172 3.37 0.66 11.67
C VAL A 172 2.99 0.39 10.23
N ILE A 173 1.98 1.12 9.74
CA ILE A 173 1.56 1.08 8.35
C ILE A 173 2.18 2.27 7.60
N LEU A 174 2.97 1.99 6.57
CA LEU A 174 3.67 3.04 5.82
C LEU A 174 2.76 3.68 4.76
N ARG A 175 2.94 4.98 4.58
CA ARG A 175 2.31 5.81 3.55
C ARG A 175 3.38 6.66 2.90
N VAL A 176 3.57 6.49 1.60
CA VAL A 176 4.59 7.23 0.84
C VAL A 176 4.00 8.57 0.42
N PRO A 177 4.62 9.70 0.78
CA PRO A 177 4.30 11.00 0.20
C PRO A 177 4.70 11.03 -1.28
N ILE A 178 3.74 11.27 -2.17
CA ILE A 178 3.94 11.17 -3.62
C ILE A 178 4.28 12.52 -4.26
N ARG A 179 3.55 13.57 -3.89
CA ARG A 179 3.73 14.92 -4.43
C ARG A 179 3.16 15.96 -3.47
N VAL A 180 3.54 17.20 -3.71
CA VAL A 180 2.96 18.39 -3.07
C VAL A 180 2.07 19.08 -4.09
N ASP A 181 0.86 19.48 -3.68
CA ASP A 181 -0.05 20.24 -4.55
C ASP A 181 0.22 21.76 -4.49
N ALA A 182 -0.58 22.55 -5.21
CA ALA A 182 -0.43 24.00 -5.27
C ALA A 182 -0.73 24.73 -3.95
N GLU A 183 -1.41 24.06 -3.02
CA GLU A 183 -1.78 24.58 -1.69
C GLU A 183 -0.81 24.09 -0.59
N ASN A 184 0.30 23.46 -0.96
CA ASN A 184 1.26 22.84 -0.05
C ASN A 184 0.68 21.65 0.76
N ASN A 185 -0.35 20.99 0.26
CA ASN A 185 -0.80 19.71 0.82
C ASN A 185 0.05 18.55 0.28
N ILE A 186 0.15 17.47 1.04
CA ILE A 186 0.85 16.25 0.63
C ILE A 186 -0.16 15.24 0.11
N PHE A 187 0.01 14.82 -1.15
CA PHE A 187 -0.74 13.69 -1.72
C PHE A 187 -0.04 12.38 -1.38
N LEU A 188 -0.75 11.49 -0.67
CA LEU A 188 -0.24 10.20 -0.21
C LEU A 188 -0.53 9.07 -1.22
N SER A 189 0.26 8.01 -1.14
CA SER A 189 0.07 6.80 -1.95
C SER A 189 -1.26 6.10 -1.69
N SER A 190 -1.77 6.19 -0.45
CA SER A 190 -3.06 5.67 -0.02
C SER A 190 -3.64 6.56 1.07
N GLU A 191 -4.94 6.41 1.35
CA GLU A 191 -5.65 7.20 2.34
C GLU A 191 -5.17 6.91 3.77
N ILE A 192 -5.37 7.89 4.64
CA ILE A 192 -5.24 7.77 6.09
C ILE A 192 -6.48 8.37 6.76
N PRO A 193 -6.97 7.79 7.87
CA PRO A 193 -8.00 8.43 8.66
C PRO A 193 -7.53 9.77 9.24
N GLU A 194 -8.43 10.75 9.29
CA GLU A 194 -8.20 11.96 10.08
C GLU A 194 -7.97 11.61 11.55
N ASN A 195 -7.12 12.38 12.23
CA ASN A 195 -6.62 12.15 13.59
C ASN A 195 -5.76 10.89 13.78
N SER A 196 -5.27 10.29 12.70
CA SER A 196 -4.28 9.20 12.79
C SER A 196 -2.99 9.69 13.43
N MET A 197 -2.40 8.84 14.29
CA MET A 197 -1.07 9.05 14.85
C MET A 197 -0.02 8.63 13.83
N LEU A 198 0.87 9.55 13.47
CA LEU A 198 1.91 9.36 12.46
C LEU A 198 3.31 9.50 13.08
N MET A 199 4.26 8.78 12.52
CA MET A 199 5.70 8.96 12.69
C MET A 199 6.29 9.32 11.33
N ILE A 200 7.29 10.20 11.28
CA ILE A 200 8.11 10.35 10.08
C ILE A 200 9.24 9.34 10.19
N MET A 201 9.32 8.47 9.20
CA MET A 201 10.23 7.32 9.18
C MET A 201 11.41 7.61 8.25
N LYS A 202 12.46 6.79 8.37
CA LYS A 202 13.63 6.78 7.48
C LYS A 202 14.01 5.35 7.15
N GLY A 203 14.30 5.08 5.88
CA GLY A 203 14.78 3.76 5.46
C GLY A 203 16.20 3.53 5.98
N GLY A 204 16.41 2.48 6.76
CA GLY A 204 17.77 2.09 7.17
C GLY A 204 18.60 1.66 5.96
N THR A 205 19.87 2.03 5.93
CA THR A 205 20.88 1.54 4.96
C THR A 205 21.32 0.09 5.23
N GLY A 206 20.62 -0.63 6.11
CA GLY A 206 20.89 -2.02 6.42
C GLY A 206 20.60 -2.87 5.19
N GLU A 207 21.66 -3.27 4.49
CA GLU A 207 21.74 -4.26 3.42
C GLU A 207 20.39 -4.88 3.01
N ILE A 208 19.66 -4.17 2.15
CA ILE A 208 18.76 -4.84 1.21
C ILE A 208 19.71 -5.45 0.17
N GLY A 209 20.14 -6.69 0.42
CA GLY A 209 21.03 -7.41 -0.47
C GLY A 209 20.51 -7.40 -1.91
N GLY A 210 21.32 -6.85 -2.82
CA GLY A 210 21.16 -7.00 -4.25
C GLY A 210 20.36 -5.88 -4.90
N GLY A 211 21.06 -4.98 -5.58
CA GLY A 211 20.48 -3.91 -6.39
C GLY A 211 19.34 -4.40 -7.28
N SER A 212 18.16 -3.85 -7.06
CA SER A 212 17.12 -3.82 -8.08
C SER A 212 16.46 -2.45 -8.04
N ARG A 213 16.51 -1.78 -9.18
CA ARG A 213 15.77 -0.55 -9.46
C ARG A 213 14.28 -0.83 -9.24
N ARG A 214 13.61 0.08 -8.51
CA ARG A 214 12.15 0.28 -8.46
C ARG A 214 11.32 -0.95 -8.04
N GLY A 215 10.78 -0.87 -6.84
CA GLY A 215 9.71 -1.72 -6.35
C GLY A 215 9.59 -1.52 -4.85
N GLY A 216 8.68 -0.65 -4.42
CA GLY A 216 8.32 -0.53 -3.01
C GLY A 216 7.88 -1.90 -2.50
N GLY A 217 8.67 -2.50 -1.62
CA GLY A 217 8.37 -3.79 -1.03
C GLY A 217 7.08 -3.68 -0.23
N ALA A 218 6.09 -4.47 -0.60
CA ALA A 218 4.87 -4.61 0.17
C ALA A 218 5.23 -5.30 1.49
N GLY A 219 5.24 -4.53 2.58
CA GLY A 219 5.19 -5.05 3.93
C GLY A 219 3.84 -5.71 4.18
N LYS A 220 3.75 -6.49 5.26
CA LYS A 220 2.56 -7.26 5.65
C LYS A 220 1.24 -6.46 5.62
N ASN A 221 1.27 -5.13 5.64
CA ASN A 221 0.10 -4.25 5.73
C ASN A 221 0.15 -3.07 4.75
N CYS A 222 0.67 -3.28 3.53
CA CYS A 222 0.68 -2.27 2.47
C CYS A 222 -0.59 -2.23 1.59
N LEU A 223 -1.61 -3.04 1.89
CA LEU A 223 -2.93 -2.97 1.28
C LEU A 223 -3.77 -1.87 1.94
#